data_AF-A0A139HCN4-F1
#
_entry.id   AF-A0A139HCN4-F1
#
_cell.length_a   1.000
_cell.length_b   1.000
_cell.length_c   1.000
_cell.angle_alpha   90.00
_cell.angle_beta   90.00
_cell.angle_gamma   90.00
#
_symmetry.space_group_name_H-M   'P 1'
#
loop_
_entity.id
_entity.type
_entity.pdbx_description
1 polymer ?
#
loop_
_entity_poly.entity_id
_entity_poly.type
_entity_poly.pdbx_seq_one_letter_code
_entity_poly.pdbx_strand_id
1 'polypeptide(L)'
;MAAVAISNPARPAPTPEDASLKKHHRKNEKGFVNPWDSFQERGFWQIMKWVFLGKLLGERHDPDTTPPTVPVHTPVFLPSRKTDQLRATWLGHACFYLEFPGGLRVLFDPVFTQRCSPLTFAGPARYTEMPCDIADLPCIDAVVISHNHYDHLSHPTLVKIAEKHKSVHFFVPLGNKPWFDENAFKNVTELDWWEERELKITPAMGSESQDIISAVISCLPCQHTSARTPFDKNHTLWASWSVASGGKKIWFGGDTGYRAVDKHPGKEFDYDEKFQYPHCPAFKQIGDLRGPFDLGLIPIGAYDPRWLMSPVHANPYDSVNIFSDTKCQRALGIHWGTWVLTEEEVLEPPQMLKQALRWKGVAEDGVFEVCDIGESREY
;
A
#
# COMPACT_ATOMS: atom_id res chain seq x y z
N MET A 1 29.25 -8.56 -1.58
CA MET A 1 27.81 -8.22 -1.49
C MET A 1 27.28 -8.79 -0.19
N ALA A 2 26.28 -8.14 0.43
CA ALA A 2 25.63 -8.70 1.61
C ALA A 2 24.89 -9.99 1.23
N ALA A 3 24.91 -10.97 2.13
CA ALA A 3 24.20 -12.23 1.95
C ALA A 3 22.81 -12.13 2.57
N VAL A 4 21.78 -12.49 1.81
CA VAL A 4 20.38 -12.47 2.25
C VAL A 4 19.90 -13.91 2.43
N ALA A 5 19.31 -14.20 3.59
CA ALA A 5 18.70 -15.48 3.89
C ALA A 5 17.22 -15.28 4.27
N ILE A 6 16.36 -16.09 3.66
CA ILE A 6 14.93 -16.15 3.95
C ILE A 6 14.60 -17.48 4.60
N SER A 7 13.90 -17.46 5.72
CA SER A 7 13.43 -18.66 6.41
C SER A 7 12.02 -18.49 6.95
N ASN A 8 11.38 -19.59 7.34
CA ASN A 8 10.18 -19.49 8.16
C ASN A 8 10.56 -18.94 9.55
N PRO A 9 9.66 -18.20 10.22
CA PRO A 9 9.89 -17.76 11.59
C PRO A 9 10.06 -18.96 12.53
N ALA A 10 10.98 -18.83 13.50
CA ALA A 10 11.18 -19.86 14.51
C ALA A 10 9.91 -20.13 15.34
N ARG A 11 9.06 -19.10 15.49
CA ARG A 11 7.73 -19.18 16.11
C ARG A 11 6.73 -18.46 15.21
N PRO A 12 5.87 -19.17 14.48
CA PRO A 12 4.83 -18.56 13.66
C PRO A 12 3.90 -17.71 14.53
N ALA A 13 3.51 -16.52 14.05
CA ALA A 13 2.50 -15.73 14.74
C ALA A 13 1.11 -16.38 14.64
N PRO A 14 0.22 -16.16 15.63
CA PRO A 14 -1.15 -16.70 15.59
C PRO A 14 -1.91 -16.28 14.33
N THR A 15 -2.80 -17.10 13.81
CA THR A 15 -3.67 -16.74 12.66
C THR A 15 -5.14 -16.83 13.06
N PRO A 16 -6.06 -16.18 12.34
CA PRO A 16 -7.49 -16.41 12.55
C PRO A 16 -7.83 -17.89 12.41
N GLU A 17 -8.79 -18.38 13.19
CA GLU A 17 -9.20 -19.80 13.19
C GLU A 17 -9.58 -20.29 11.78
N ASP A 18 -10.19 -19.40 10.99
CA ASP A 18 -10.65 -19.72 9.64
C ASP A 18 -9.61 -19.44 8.53
N ALA A 19 -8.41 -18.96 8.86
CA ALA A 19 -7.34 -18.72 7.88
C ALA A 19 -6.93 -20.01 7.14
N SER A 20 -6.98 -21.16 7.85
CA SER A 20 -6.70 -22.48 7.27
C SER A 20 -7.69 -22.91 6.19
N LEU A 21 -8.90 -22.32 6.17
CA LEU A 21 -9.93 -22.61 5.18
C LEU A 21 -9.64 -21.95 3.82
N LYS A 22 -8.70 -20.99 3.76
CA LYS A 22 -8.29 -20.27 2.54
C LYS A 22 -9.48 -19.77 1.70
N LYS A 23 -10.48 -19.16 2.35
CA LYS A 23 -11.71 -18.69 1.70
C LYS A 23 -11.48 -17.68 0.57
N HIS A 24 -10.33 -17.00 0.57
CA HIS A 24 -9.92 -16.07 -0.48
C HIS A 24 -9.39 -16.74 -1.75
N HIS A 25 -9.16 -18.05 -1.75
CA HIS A 25 -8.81 -18.81 -2.95
C HIS A 25 -10.07 -19.23 -3.70
N ARG A 26 -10.11 -19.02 -5.02
CA ARG A 26 -11.19 -19.54 -5.85
C ARG A 26 -11.11 -21.06 -5.90
N LYS A 27 -12.22 -21.74 -5.59
CA LYS A 27 -12.23 -23.22 -5.45
C LYS A 27 -12.03 -23.97 -6.77
N ASN A 28 -12.55 -23.45 -7.87
CA ASN A 28 -12.68 -24.18 -9.14
C ASN A 28 -11.98 -23.47 -10.32
N GLU A 29 -11.26 -22.40 -10.06
CA GLU A 29 -10.62 -21.60 -11.11
C GLU A 29 -9.38 -20.90 -10.53
N LYS A 30 -8.51 -20.43 -11.42
CA LYS A 30 -7.32 -19.68 -11.01
C LYS A 30 -7.74 -18.34 -10.40
N GLY A 31 -7.13 -17.99 -9.27
CA GLY A 31 -7.20 -16.65 -8.71
C GLY A 31 -7.86 -16.58 -7.34
N PHE A 32 -8.22 -15.35 -6.97
CA PHE A 32 -8.57 -14.97 -5.62
C PHE A 32 -9.90 -14.20 -5.57
N VAL A 33 -10.47 -14.11 -4.39
CA VAL A 33 -11.73 -13.40 -4.10
C VAL A 33 -11.64 -12.72 -2.73
N ASN A 34 -12.39 -11.64 -2.56
CA ASN A 34 -12.67 -11.11 -1.22
C ASN A 34 -13.70 -12.02 -0.54
N PRO A 35 -13.39 -12.59 0.64
CA PRO A 35 -14.27 -13.56 1.30
C PRO A 35 -15.28 -12.92 2.27
N TRP A 36 -15.35 -11.60 2.35
CA TRP A 36 -16.13 -10.87 3.37
C TRP A 36 -17.36 -10.18 2.77
N ASP A 37 -18.43 -10.11 3.55
CA ASP A 37 -19.68 -9.44 3.18
C ASP A 37 -19.52 -7.93 2.95
N SER A 38 -18.43 -7.34 3.47
CA SER A 38 -18.01 -5.96 3.23
C SER A 38 -17.55 -5.68 1.81
N PHE A 39 -17.36 -6.72 0.98
CA PHE A 39 -17.01 -6.57 -0.42
C PHE A 39 -18.21 -6.84 -1.32
N GLN A 40 -18.44 -5.93 -2.28
CA GLN A 40 -19.38 -6.14 -3.37
C GLN A 40 -18.68 -5.87 -4.68
N GLU A 41 -18.65 -6.88 -5.55
CA GLU A 41 -18.10 -6.70 -6.90
C GLU A 41 -19.00 -5.77 -7.71
N ARG A 42 -18.42 -4.71 -8.27
CA ARG A 42 -19.12 -3.83 -9.20
C ARG A 42 -19.07 -4.44 -10.60
N GLY A 43 -20.24 -4.53 -11.23
CA GLY A 43 -20.38 -5.19 -12.52
C GLY A 43 -19.65 -4.43 -13.61
N PHE A 44 -19.04 -5.15 -14.56
CA PHE A 44 -18.36 -4.56 -15.73
C PHE A 44 -19.20 -3.49 -16.43
N TRP A 45 -20.50 -3.75 -16.64
CA TRP A 45 -21.42 -2.79 -17.25
C TRP A 45 -21.63 -1.52 -16.43
N GLN A 46 -21.58 -1.59 -15.10
CA GLN A 46 -21.70 -0.41 -14.23
C GLN A 46 -20.46 0.48 -14.37
N ILE A 47 -19.27 -0.13 -14.34
CA ILE A 47 -17.98 0.56 -14.55
C ILE A 47 -17.96 1.21 -15.94
N MET A 48 -18.28 0.44 -17.00
CA MET A 48 -18.28 0.93 -18.38
C MET A 48 -19.30 2.05 -18.59
N LYS A 49 -20.51 1.92 -18.02
CA LYS A 49 -21.52 2.98 -18.07
C LYS A 49 -20.98 4.27 -17.43
N TRP A 50 -20.35 4.18 -16.26
CA TRP A 50 -19.78 5.35 -15.61
C TRP A 50 -18.60 5.95 -16.40
N VAL A 51 -17.66 5.13 -16.91
CA VAL A 51 -16.52 5.61 -17.70
C VAL A 51 -16.96 6.32 -18.99
N PHE A 52 -17.88 5.72 -19.76
CA PHE A 52 -18.23 6.21 -21.10
C PHE A 52 -19.44 7.15 -21.11
N LEU A 53 -20.48 6.87 -20.32
CA LEU A 53 -21.67 7.72 -20.26
C LEU A 53 -21.61 8.74 -19.14
N GLY A 54 -20.86 8.51 -18.06
CA GLY A 54 -20.78 9.46 -16.95
C GLY A 54 -20.26 10.83 -17.38
N LYS A 55 -19.28 10.87 -18.28
CA LYS A 55 -18.76 12.12 -18.85
C LYS A 55 -19.77 12.84 -19.74
N LEU A 56 -20.54 12.09 -20.54
CA LEU A 56 -21.59 12.65 -21.40
C LEU A 56 -22.77 13.20 -20.58
N LEU A 57 -23.11 12.52 -19.49
CA LEU A 57 -24.22 12.86 -18.60
C LEU A 57 -23.85 13.91 -17.54
N GLY A 58 -22.60 14.37 -17.50
CA GLY A 58 -22.10 15.29 -16.46
C GLY A 58 -22.03 14.67 -15.07
N GLU A 59 -22.11 13.34 -14.96
CA GLU A 59 -22.00 12.59 -13.71
C GLU A 59 -20.54 12.30 -13.32
N ARG A 60 -19.58 12.61 -14.21
CA ARG A 60 -18.14 12.45 -13.97
C ARG A 60 -17.44 13.78 -14.12
N HIS A 61 -16.54 14.11 -13.19
CA HIS A 61 -15.62 15.23 -13.30
C HIS A 61 -14.16 14.77 -13.41
N ASP A 62 -13.35 15.63 -14.03
CA ASP A 62 -11.91 15.48 -14.07
C ASP A 62 -11.32 16.52 -13.08
N PRO A 63 -10.65 16.09 -12.00
CA PRO A 63 -10.06 16.98 -11.00
C PRO A 63 -9.12 18.02 -11.59
N ASP A 64 -9.08 19.21 -10.97
CA ASP A 64 -8.08 20.21 -11.33
C ASP A 64 -6.70 19.78 -10.79
N THR A 65 -5.73 19.75 -11.70
CA THR A 65 -4.33 19.38 -11.41
C THR A 65 -3.38 20.57 -11.52
N THR A 66 -3.91 21.78 -11.70
CA THR A 66 -3.12 22.99 -11.79
C THR A 66 -2.60 23.40 -10.40
N PRO A 67 -1.34 23.90 -10.29
CA PRO A 67 -0.77 24.32 -9.01
C PRO A 67 -1.56 25.45 -8.31
N PRO A 68 -1.53 25.51 -6.96
CA PRO A 68 -0.66 24.73 -6.07
C PRO A 68 -1.22 23.32 -5.76
N THR A 69 -0.43 22.28 -6.05
CA THR A 69 -0.69 20.88 -5.68
C THR A 69 0.16 20.50 -4.46
N VAL A 70 0.40 19.21 -4.21
CA VAL A 70 1.21 18.72 -3.09
C VAL A 70 2.67 19.19 -3.25
N PRO A 71 3.27 19.86 -2.24
CA PRO A 71 4.67 20.27 -2.29
C PRO A 71 5.60 19.06 -2.51
N VAL A 72 6.64 19.27 -3.30
CA VAL A 72 7.69 18.28 -3.59
C VAL A 72 9.02 18.83 -3.10
N HIS A 73 9.68 18.08 -2.22
CA HIS A 73 10.99 18.38 -1.65
C HIS A 73 12.01 17.34 -2.11
N THR A 74 13.28 17.73 -2.17
CA THR A 74 14.36 16.77 -2.31
C THR A 74 14.51 15.97 -1.01
N PRO A 75 14.42 14.64 -1.03
CA PRO A 75 14.53 13.82 0.18
C PRO A 75 15.91 13.90 0.82
N VAL A 76 15.93 13.80 2.15
CA VAL A 76 17.16 13.63 2.93
C VAL A 76 17.11 12.27 3.63
N PHE A 77 17.96 11.35 3.16
CA PHE A 77 18.12 10.01 3.73
C PHE A 77 19.20 10.00 4.82
N LEU A 78 19.14 9.03 5.73
CA LEU A 78 20.19 8.90 6.73
C LEU A 78 21.54 8.55 6.05
N PRO A 79 22.65 9.19 6.48
CA PRO A 79 23.96 8.93 5.90
C PRO A 79 24.53 7.56 6.28
N SER A 80 23.92 6.88 7.27
CA SER A 80 24.32 5.55 7.72
C SER A 80 23.11 4.74 8.17
N ARG A 81 23.32 3.44 8.39
CA ARG A 81 22.29 2.52 8.90
C ARG A 81 21.98 2.71 10.39
N LYS A 82 22.81 3.44 11.14
CA LYS A 82 22.68 3.61 12.59
C LYS A 82 21.62 4.67 12.92
N THR A 83 20.52 4.23 13.51
CA THR A 83 19.44 5.08 14.02
C THR A 83 18.74 4.34 15.17
N ASP A 84 18.21 5.09 16.13
CA ASP A 84 17.31 4.63 17.20
C ASP A 84 15.83 4.88 16.86
N GLN A 85 15.55 5.73 15.87
CA GLN A 85 14.20 6.04 15.38
C GLN A 85 13.86 5.28 14.10
N LEU A 86 12.57 4.96 13.92
CA LEU A 86 12.03 4.57 12.63
C LEU A 86 11.80 5.84 11.81
N ARG A 87 12.41 5.94 10.64
CA ARG A 87 12.20 7.08 9.73
C ARG A 87 11.44 6.64 8.48
N ALA A 88 10.41 7.38 8.11
CA ALA A 88 9.58 7.12 6.94
C ALA A 88 9.64 8.33 6.00
N THR A 89 10.02 8.11 4.75
CA THR A 89 10.09 9.14 3.71
C THR A 89 9.06 8.85 2.63
N TRP A 90 8.15 9.79 2.38
CA TRP A 90 7.14 9.63 1.33
C TRP A 90 7.75 9.97 -0.03
N LEU A 91 7.66 9.07 -1.00
CA LEU A 91 8.21 9.27 -2.34
C LEU A 91 7.10 9.45 -3.40
N GLY A 92 5.88 9.71 -2.93
CA GLY A 92 4.67 9.90 -3.73
C GLY A 92 3.80 8.65 -3.79
N HIS A 93 2.50 8.86 -3.92
CA HIS A 93 1.47 7.80 -4.01
C HIS A 93 1.55 6.81 -2.84
N ALA A 94 1.67 5.51 -3.12
CA ALA A 94 1.90 4.45 -2.13
C ALA A 94 3.38 4.19 -1.81
N CYS A 95 4.30 4.94 -2.44
CA CYS A 95 5.73 4.68 -2.32
C CYS A 95 6.31 5.32 -1.05
N PHE A 96 6.83 4.49 -0.16
CA PHE A 96 7.49 4.91 1.08
C PHE A 96 8.82 4.21 1.26
N TYR A 97 9.85 4.98 1.59
CA TYR A 97 11.17 4.47 1.98
C TYR A 97 11.32 4.52 3.49
N LEU A 98 11.48 3.35 4.10
CA LEU A 98 11.55 3.18 5.55
C LEU A 98 12.95 2.80 5.99
N GLU A 99 13.41 3.52 7.01
CA GLU A 99 14.71 3.34 7.64
C GLU A 99 14.50 2.88 9.09
N PHE A 100 14.64 1.59 9.32
CA PHE A 100 14.43 1.00 10.64
C PHE A 100 15.65 1.16 11.54
N PRO A 101 15.45 1.23 12.86
CA PRO A 101 16.46 0.84 13.83
C PRO A 101 16.95 -0.58 13.53
N GLY A 102 18.20 -0.89 13.86
CA GLY A 102 18.81 -2.16 13.44
C GLY A 102 19.21 -2.22 11.95
N GLY A 103 18.96 -1.15 11.19
CA GLY A 103 19.63 -0.90 9.91
C GLY A 103 18.89 -1.37 8.66
N LEU A 104 17.72 -2.02 8.77
CA LEU A 104 16.92 -2.44 7.61
C LEU A 104 16.44 -1.23 6.80
N ARG A 105 16.47 -1.34 5.47
CA ARG A 105 15.91 -0.37 4.52
C ARG A 105 14.87 -1.02 3.60
N VAL A 106 13.62 -0.59 3.71
CA VAL A 106 12.49 -1.17 2.98
C VAL A 106 11.84 -0.13 2.10
N LEU A 107 11.50 -0.52 0.87
CA LEU A 107 10.78 0.32 -0.08
C LEU A 107 9.43 -0.35 -0.41
N PHE A 108 8.34 0.35 -0.19
CA PHE A 108 6.98 -0.12 -0.48
C PHE A 108 6.50 0.41 -1.83
N ASP A 109 5.86 -0.44 -2.63
CA ASP A 109 5.19 -0.10 -3.90
C ASP A 109 5.90 0.97 -4.77
N PRO A 110 7.18 0.77 -5.15
CA PRO A 110 7.93 1.81 -5.82
C PRO A 110 7.51 2.03 -7.27
N VAL A 111 7.11 3.27 -7.58
CA VAL A 111 6.79 3.73 -8.94
C VAL A 111 7.47 5.06 -9.25
N PHE A 112 8.57 4.98 -10.01
CA PHE A 112 9.40 6.11 -10.44
C PHE A 112 9.26 6.30 -11.95
N THR A 113 8.01 6.46 -12.39
CA THR A 113 7.64 6.69 -13.79
C THR A 113 6.65 7.84 -13.90
N GLN A 114 6.66 8.52 -15.06
CA GLN A 114 5.70 9.59 -15.33
C GLN A 114 4.25 9.09 -15.37
N ARG A 115 4.03 7.85 -15.82
CA ARG A 115 2.70 7.23 -15.94
C ARG A 115 2.64 5.90 -15.21
N CYS A 116 1.47 5.60 -14.63
CA CYS A 116 1.12 4.29 -14.11
C CYS A 116 0.28 3.52 -15.16
N SER A 117 0.95 3.05 -16.21
CA SER A 117 0.30 2.45 -17.38
C SER A 117 1.22 1.45 -18.08
N PRO A 118 0.67 0.44 -18.79
CA PRO A 118 1.47 -0.40 -19.69
C PRO A 118 2.04 0.39 -20.89
N LEU A 119 1.44 1.54 -21.21
CA LEU A 119 1.82 2.38 -22.34
C LEU A 119 2.51 3.64 -21.85
N THR A 120 3.62 4.02 -22.49
CA THR A 120 4.37 5.24 -22.15
C THR A 120 3.65 6.53 -22.57
N PHE A 121 2.73 6.45 -23.54
CA PHE A 121 2.02 7.60 -24.13
C PHE A 121 0.56 7.76 -23.67
N ALA A 122 0.01 6.79 -22.95
CA ALA A 122 -1.40 6.74 -22.55
C ALA A 122 -1.57 6.24 -21.12
N GLY A 123 -2.69 6.56 -20.47
CA GLY A 123 -2.96 6.26 -19.06
C GLY A 123 -2.57 7.41 -18.10
N PRO A 124 -2.85 7.30 -16.80
CA PRO A 124 -2.70 8.42 -15.87
C PRO A 124 -1.24 8.92 -15.80
N ALA A 125 -1.04 10.23 -15.88
CA ALA A 125 0.26 10.88 -15.68
C ALA A 125 0.33 11.55 -14.32
N ARG A 126 1.52 11.58 -13.72
CA ARG A 126 1.74 12.31 -12.47
C ARG A 126 1.45 13.80 -12.69
N TYR A 127 0.79 14.43 -11.73
CA TYR A 127 0.69 15.90 -11.66
C TYR A 127 1.69 16.52 -10.68
N THR A 128 2.49 15.68 -10.00
CA THR A 128 3.63 16.08 -9.18
C THR A 128 4.92 15.50 -9.72
N GLU A 129 6.03 16.21 -9.51
CA GLU A 129 7.36 15.73 -9.88
C GLU A 129 7.76 14.49 -9.05
N MET A 130 8.72 13.72 -9.55
CA MET A 130 9.39 12.71 -8.73
C MET A 130 10.36 13.42 -7.78
N PRO A 131 10.34 13.13 -6.47
CA PRO A 131 11.22 13.83 -5.53
C PRO A 131 12.71 13.46 -5.68
N CYS A 132 13.00 12.29 -6.22
CA CYS A 132 14.34 11.79 -6.52
C CYS A 132 14.32 10.69 -7.59
N ASP A 133 15.48 10.22 -8.06
CA ASP A 133 15.62 8.98 -8.84
C ASP A 133 15.96 7.79 -7.91
N ILE A 134 15.81 6.56 -8.41
CA ILE A 134 16.31 5.33 -7.76
C ILE A 134 17.83 5.44 -7.52
N ALA A 135 18.55 6.14 -8.39
CA ALA A 135 19.98 6.44 -8.23
C ALA A 135 20.32 7.24 -6.96
N ASP A 136 19.36 7.90 -6.32
CA ASP A 136 19.58 8.69 -5.11
C ASP A 136 19.35 7.90 -3.81
N LEU A 137 18.59 6.79 -3.86
CA LEU A 137 18.31 5.95 -2.69
C LEU A 137 19.59 5.23 -2.20
N PRO A 138 20.03 5.40 -0.95
CA PRO A 138 21.35 4.92 -0.52
C PRO A 138 21.45 3.39 -0.55
N CYS A 139 20.49 2.70 0.05
CA CYS A 139 20.38 1.24 -0.04
C CYS A 139 18.93 0.78 0.08
N ILE A 140 18.60 -0.29 -0.62
CA ILE A 140 17.30 -0.97 -0.55
C ILE A 140 17.60 -2.44 -0.28
N ASP A 141 17.16 -2.93 0.88
CA ASP A 141 17.36 -4.32 1.26
C ASP A 141 16.16 -5.17 0.85
N ALA A 142 14.96 -4.62 1.03
CA ALA A 142 13.71 -5.26 0.69
C ALA A 142 12.80 -4.32 -0.10
N VAL A 143 12.15 -4.85 -1.13
CA VAL A 143 11.01 -4.21 -1.80
C VAL A 143 9.77 -5.02 -1.47
N VAL A 144 8.72 -4.35 -0.99
CA VAL A 144 7.45 -4.97 -0.64
C VAL A 144 6.39 -4.47 -1.62
N ILE A 145 5.71 -5.39 -2.28
CA ILE A 145 4.65 -5.10 -3.25
C ILE A 145 3.29 -5.49 -2.67
N SER A 146 2.33 -4.59 -2.64
CA SER A 146 0.96 -4.88 -2.17
C SER A 146 0.16 -5.68 -3.19
N HIS A 147 0.21 -5.32 -4.47
CA HIS A 147 -0.52 -5.96 -5.55
C HIS A 147 0.03 -5.54 -6.92
N ASN A 148 -0.56 -6.03 -8.00
CA ASN A 148 0.04 -5.96 -9.34
C ASN A 148 -0.42 -4.78 -10.21
N HIS A 149 -1.20 -3.82 -9.72
CA HIS A 149 -1.58 -2.66 -10.52
C HIS A 149 -0.37 -1.80 -10.91
N TYR A 150 -0.50 -1.04 -12.00
CA TYR A 150 0.62 -0.30 -12.61
C TYR A 150 1.15 0.85 -11.73
N ASP A 151 0.34 1.36 -10.82
CA ASP A 151 0.67 2.39 -9.83
C ASP A 151 1.29 1.82 -8.55
N HIS A 152 1.42 0.50 -8.42
CA HIS A 152 2.08 -0.19 -7.29
C HIS A 152 3.23 -1.10 -7.72
N LEU A 153 3.17 -1.61 -8.95
CA LEU A 153 4.15 -2.53 -9.54
C LEU A 153 4.61 -2.00 -10.90
N SER A 154 5.71 -1.24 -10.88
CA SER A 154 6.33 -0.62 -12.06
C SER A 154 7.57 -1.38 -12.52
N HIS A 155 7.45 -2.14 -13.61
CA HIS A 155 8.56 -2.87 -14.23
C HIS A 155 9.85 -2.04 -14.41
N PRO A 156 9.85 -0.88 -15.09
CA PRO A 156 11.08 -0.10 -15.27
C PRO A 156 11.68 0.39 -13.94
N THR A 157 10.85 0.63 -12.92
CA THR A 157 11.32 1.00 -11.59
C THR A 157 12.04 -0.18 -10.93
N LEU A 158 11.43 -1.37 -10.95
CA LEU A 158 12.02 -2.58 -10.35
C LEU A 158 13.32 -2.97 -11.07
N VAL A 159 13.42 -2.80 -12.39
CA VAL A 159 14.66 -3.02 -13.15
C VAL A 159 15.78 -2.11 -12.62
N LYS A 160 15.55 -0.80 -12.51
CA LYS A 160 16.54 0.14 -11.95
C LYS A 160 16.98 -0.25 -10.53
N ILE A 161 16.03 -0.69 -9.69
CA ILE A 161 16.31 -1.14 -8.31
C ILE A 161 17.20 -2.39 -8.33
N ALA A 162 16.84 -3.42 -9.09
CA ALA A 162 17.62 -4.66 -9.18
C ALA A 162 19.00 -4.44 -9.83
N GLU A 163 19.11 -3.46 -10.73
CA GLU A 163 20.38 -3.06 -11.33
C GLU A 163 21.32 -2.41 -10.30
N LYS A 164 20.80 -1.52 -9.47
CA LYS A 164 21.60 -0.80 -8.47
C LYS A 164 21.85 -1.61 -7.20
N HIS A 165 20.84 -2.30 -6.69
CA HIS A 165 20.85 -3.02 -5.40
C HIS A 165 20.81 -4.52 -5.63
N LYS A 166 21.96 -5.11 -5.99
CA LYS A 166 22.05 -6.53 -6.40
C LYS A 166 21.59 -7.56 -5.36
N SER A 167 21.62 -7.20 -4.07
CA SER A 167 21.17 -8.05 -2.96
C SER A 167 19.72 -7.78 -2.54
N VAL A 168 19.00 -6.90 -3.22
CA VAL A 168 17.60 -6.60 -2.88
C VAL A 168 16.74 -7.86 -2.95
N HIS A 169 15.82 -8.00 -2.00
CA HIS A 169 14.86 -9.09 -1.95
C HIS A 169 13.44 -8.56 -2.16
N PHE A 170 12.67 -9.18 -3.05
CA PHE A 170 11.29 -8.80 -3.33
C PHE A 170 10.32 -9.68 -2.55
N PHE A 171 9.40 -9.06 -1.82
CA PHE A 171 8.27 -9.73 -1.16
C PHE A 171 6.99 -9.36 -1.90
N VAL A 172 6.26 -10.38 -2.36
CA VAL A 172 5.10 -10.21 -3.23
C VAL A 172 3.95 -11.11 -2.76
N PRO A 173 2.68 -10.75 -3.04
CA PRO A 173 1.57 -11.63 -2.73
C PRO A 173 1.56 -12.83 -3.65
N LEU A 174 0.98 -13.94 -3.18
CA LEU A 174 0.89 -15.21 -3.91
C LEU A 174 0.42 -15.05 -5.37
N GLY A 175 1.10 -15.73 -6.29
CA GLY A 175 0.77 -15.72 -7.71
C GLY A 175 1.42 -14.60 -8.51
N ASN A 176 2.09 -13.65 -7.87
CA ASN A 176 2.85 -12.61 -8.56
C ASN A 176 4.27 -13.06 -8.93
N LYS A 177 4.84 -14.07 -8.26
CA LYS A 177 6.21 -14.54 -8.53
C LYS A 177 6.46 -14.96 -9.99
N PRO A 178 5.54 -15.64 -10.70
CA PRO A 178 5.73 -15.95 -12.12
C PRO A 178 6.04 -14.73 -12.98
N TRP A 179 5.37 -13.59 -12.73
CA TRP A 179 5.65 -12.34 -13.44
C TRP A 179 7.08 -11.85 -13.16
N PHE A 180 7.56 -11.99 -11.92
CA PHE A 180 8.93 -11.62 -11.58
C PHE A 180 9.97 -12.53 -12.25
N ASP A 181 9.70 -13.85 -12.27
CA ASP A 181 10.57 -14.85 -12.90
C ASP A 181 10.66 -14.61 -14.42
N GLU A 182 9.53 -14.34 -15.09
CA GLU A 182 9.46 -14.01 -16.51
C GLU A 182 10.24 -12.73 -16.87
N ASN A 183 10.33 -11.78 -15.94
CA ASN A 183 11.10 -10.54 -16.10
C ASN A 183 12.53 -10.65 -15.50
N ALA A 184 13.00 -11.87 -15.23
CA ALA A 184 14.35 -12.21 -14.77
C ALA A 184 14.77 -11.55 -13.44
N PHE A 185 13.80 -11.17 -12.60
CA PHE A 185 14.09 -10.74 -11.24
C PHE A 185 14.58 -11.92 -10.39
N LYS A 186 15.58 -11.66 -9.56
CA LYS A 186 16.14 -12.64 -8.62
C LYS A 186 15.66 -12.32 -7.21
N ASN A 187 15.78 -13.29 -6.30
CA ASN A 187 15.48 -13.10 -4.88
C ASN A 187 14.04 -12.64 -4.63
N VAL A 188 13.08 -13.50 -5.00
CA VAL A 188 11.65 -13.21 -4.85
C VAL A 188 11.02 -14.24 -3.93
N THR A 189 10.28 -13.75 -2.94
CA THR A 189 9.47 -14.57 -2.05
C THR A 189 8.01 -14.16 -2.21
N GLU A 190 7.18 -15.12 -2.65
CA GLU A 190 5.74 -14.97 -2.61
C GLU A 190 5.15 -15.52 -1.32
N LEU A 191 4.10 -14.87 -0.83
CA LEU A 191 3.43 -15.22 0.41
C LEU A 191 1.91 -15.14 0.26
N ASP A 192 1.23 -16.12 0.85
CA ASP A 192 -0.22 -16.10 1.04
C ASP A 192 -0.58 -15.27 2.29
N TRP A 193 -1.85 -14.88 2.42
CA TRP A 193 -2.30 -14.16 3.62
C TRP A 193 -2.02 -14.97 4.89
N TRP A 194 -1.56 -14.26 5.91
CA TRP A 194 -1.12 -14.78 7.21
C TRP A 194 0.19 -15.58 7.20
N GLU A 195 0.86 -15.71 6.04
CA GLU A 195 2.21 -16.25 5.99
C GLU A 195 3.26 -15.19 6.34
N GLU A 196 4.36 -15.66 6.93
CA GLU A 196 5.45 -14.80 7.39
C GLU A 196 6.79 -15.40 7.00
N ARG A 197 7.81 -14.55 6.85
CA ARG A 197 9.20 -14.95 6.67
C ARG A 197 10.14 -14.12 7.52
N GLU A 198 11.15 -14.79 8.06
CA GLU A 198 12.34 -14.15 8.61
C GLU A 198 13.29 -13.78 7.46
N LEU A 199 13.71 -12.52 7.45
CA LEU A 199 14.76 -11.97 6.61
C LEU A 199 16.00 -11.76 7.48
N LYS A 200 17.14 -12.34 7.09
CA LYS A 200 18.45 -12.07 7.71
C LYS A 200 19.41 -11.57 6.66
N ILE A 201 20.08 -10.47 6.95
CA ILE A 201 21.08 -9.86 6.06
C ILE A 201 22.41 -9.84 6.79
N THR A 202 23.36 -10.60 6.28
CA THR A 202 24.73 -10.60 6.77
C THR A 202 25.54 -9.59 5.96
N PRO A 203 26.14 -8.56 6.58
CA PRO A 203 26.97 -7.59 5.89
C PRO A 203 28.11 -8.24 5.11
N ALA A 204 28.55 -7.57 4.04
CA ALA A 204 29.73 -8.03 3.31
C ALA A 204 30.99 -7.90 4.19
N MET A 205 31.94 -8.82 4.03
CA MET A 205 33.29 -8.68 4.59
C MET A 205 33.87 -7.30 4.27
N GLY A 206 34.31 -6.56 5.29
CA GLY A 206 34.85 -5.20 5.16
C GLY A 206 33.79 -4.07 5.21
N SER A 207 32.52 -4.36 5.46
CA SER A 207 31.51 -3.32 5.74
C SER A 207 31.80 -2.60 7.07
N GLU A 208 31.45 -1.31 7.16
CA GLU A 208 31.64 -0.48 8.36
C GLU A 208 30.92 -1.02 9.61
N SER A 209 29.75 -1.64 9.43
CA SER A 209 29.05 -2.42 10.46
C SER A 209 29.06 -3.90 10.11
N GLN A 210 29.23 -4.73 11.14
CA GLN A 210 29.19 -6.19 11.06
C GLN A 210 27.91 -6.77 11.68
N ASP A 211 26.94 -5.91 12.04
CA ASP A 211 25.71 -6.33 12.68
C ASP A 211 24.78 -7.02 11.68
N ILE A 212 24.24 -8.18 12.08
CA ILE A 212 23.24 -8.90 11.28
C ILE A 212 21.91 -8.16 11.38
N ILE A 213 21.37 -7.75 10.24
CA ILE A 213 20.04 -7.16 10.16
C ILE A 213 19.02 -8.32 10.16
N SER A 214 18.04 -8.26 11.05
CA SER A 214 16.96 -9.25 11.14
C SER A 214 15.59 -8.57 11.02
N ALA A 215 14.69 -9.17 10.26
CA ALA A 215 13.32 -8.69 10.12
C ALA A 215 12.31 -9.85 9.99
N VAL A 216 11.07 -9.59 10.38
CA VAL A 216 9.92 -10.46 10.06
C VAL A 216 9.02 -9.71 9.09
N ILE A 217 8.76 -10.34 7.94
CA ILE A 217 7.88 -9.82 6.89
C ILE A 217 6.62 -10.70 6.88
N SER A 218 5.46 -10.09 7.08
CA SER A 218 4.16 -10.78 7.15
C SER A 218 3.24 -10.30 6.05
N CYS A 219 2.73 -11.22 5.23
CA CYS A 219 1.69 -10.97 4.24
C CYS A 219 0.34 -11.00 4.94
N LEU A 220 -0.42 -9.91 4.87
CA LEU A 220 -1.66 -9.73 5.62
C LEU A 220 -2.83 -9.41 4.67
N PRO A 221 -4.07 -9.75 5.05
CA PRO A 221 -5.23 -9.47 4.22
C PRO A 221 -5.47 -7.98 4.01
N CYS A 222 -6.05 -7.63 2.86
CA CYS A 222 -6.74 -6.38 2.60
C CYS A 222 -7.90 -6.63 1.62
N GLN A 223 -8.80 -5.65 1.47
CA GLN A 223 -9.97 -5.76 0.60
C GLN A 223 -9.74 -5.00 -0.70
N HIS A 224 -9.22 -5.68 -1.72
CA HIS A 224 -8.90 -5.08 -3.02
C HIS A 224 -9.10 -6.06 -4.18
N THR A 225 -8.53 -5.76 -5.34
CA THR A 225 -8.47 -6.62 -6.52
C THR A 225 -7.09 -6.56 -7.16
N SER A 226 -6.85 -7.35 -8.20
CA SER A 226 -5.62 -7.32 -9.00
C SER A 226 -5.94 -7.46 -10.48
N ALA A 227 -5.13 -6.84 -11.35
CA ALA A 227 -5.17 -7.00 -12.81
C ALA A 227 -3.99 -6.24 -13.47
N ARG A 228 -3.36 -6.83 -14.49
CA ARG A 228 -2.44 -6.10 -15.39
C ARG A 228 -2.90 -6.05 -16.83
N THR A 229 -3.85 -6.89 -17.18
CA THR A 229 -4.41 -7.06 -18.51
C THR A 229 -5.94 -7.19 -18.43
N PRO A 230 -6.66 -7.11 -19.55
CA PRO A 230 -8.10 -7.34 -19.55
C PRO A 230 -8.55 -8.76 -19.13
N PHE A 231 -7.62 -9.73 -19.03
CA PHE A 231 -7.95 -11.16 -18.87
C PHE A 231 -7.35 -11.82 -17.62
N ASP A 232 -6.72 -11.05 -16.71
CA ASP A 232 -6.08 -11.58 -15.52
C ASP A 232 -6.64 -11.02 -14.20
N LYS A 233 -7.87 -10.49 -14.24
CA LYS A 233 -8.53 -9.97 -13.05
C LYS A 233 -8.54 -11.02 -11.94
N ASN A 234 -7.98 -10.65 -10.80
CA ASN A 234 -7.85 -11.45 -9.59
C ASN A 234 -7.06 -12.75 -9.77
N HIS A 235 -6.25 -12.90 -10.82
CA HIS A 235 -5.40 -14.09 -10.99
C HIS A 235 -4.22 -14.13 -10.01
N THR A 236 -3.82 -12.99 -9.45
CA THR A 236 -2.79 -12.87 -8.42
C THR A 236 -3.37 -12.27 -7.14
N LEU A 237 -2.76 -12.55 -5.99
CA LEU A 237 -3.24 -12.03 -4.71
C LEU A 237 -2.88 -10.54 -4.57
N TRP A 238 -3.63 -9.84 -3.73
CA TRP A 238 -3.36 -8.50 -3.20
C TRP A 238 -3.19 -8.61 -1.69
N ALA A 239 -2.37 -7.77 -1.06
CA ALA A 239 -2.08 -7.87 0.36
C ALA A 239 -1.73 -6.52 0.99
N SER A 240 -2.08 -6.39 2.27
CA SER A 240 -1.37 -5.49 3.19
C SER A 240 -0.14 -6.22 3.75
N TRP A 241 0.76 -5.50 4.39
CA TRP A 241 2.01 -6.06 4.89
C TRP A 241 2.35 -5.55 6.28
N SER A 242 3.00 -6.37 7.11
CA SER A 242 3.73 -5.86 8.26
C SER A 242 5.20 -6.19 8.19
N VAL A 243 6.03 -5.25 8.64
CA VAL A 243 7.47 -5.42 8.77
C VAL A 243 7.88 -5.10 10.20
N ALA A 244 8.53 -6.06 10.86
CA ALA A 244 9.09 -5.89 12.20
C ALA A 244 10.62 -5.99 12.13
N SER A 245 11.34 -4.95 12.58
CA SER A 245 12.81 -4.95 12.65
C SER A 245 13.30 -3.93 13.67
N GLY A 246 14.41 -4.23 14.36
CA GLY A 246 15.03 -3.30 15.32
C GLY A 246 14.13 -2.85 16.47
N GLY A 247 13.15 -3.65 16.86
CA GLY A 247 12.18 -3.30 17.90
C GLY A 247 11.04 -2.39 17.44
N LYS A 248 10.97 -2.04 16.15
CA LYS A 248 9.88 -1.28 15.54
C LYS A 248 9.05 -2.17 14.62
N LYS A 249 7.77 -1.87 14.50
CA LYS A 249 6.80 -2.60 13.68
C LYS A 249 5.91 -1.66 12.90
N ILE A 250 5.80 -1.87 11.60
CA ILE A 250 4.91 -1.10 10.73
C ILE A 250 3.81 -1.97 10.14
N TRP A 251 2.72 -1.33 9.74
CA TRP A 251 1.71 -1.90 8.86
C TRP A 251 1.58 -1.04 7.60
N PHE A 252 1.64 -1.66 6.43
CA PHE A 252 1.44 -1.04 5.12
C PHE A 252 0.14 -1.57 4.52
N GLY A 253 -0.84 -0.70 4.33
CA GLY A 253 -2.18 -1.09 3.90
C GLY A 253 -2.27 -1.52 2.43
N GLY A 254 -1.33 -1.07 1.59
CA GLY A 254 -1.51 -1.10 0.14
C GLY A 254 -2.79 -0.35 -0.25
N ASP A 255 -3.40 -0.79 -1.35
CA ASP A 255 -4.77 -0.39 -1.67
C ASP A 255 -5.76 -1.27 -0.94
N THR A 256 -6.79 -0.64 -0.38
CA THR A 256 -7.86 -1.38 0.26
C THR A 256 -9.12 -0.56 0.42
N GLY A 257 -10.26 -1.22 0.24
CA GLY A 257 -11.55 -0.79 0.77
C GLY A 257 -11.70 -1.20 2.23
N TYR A 258 -12.74 -0.67 2.87
CA TYR A 258 -13.19 -1.09 4.19
C TYR A 258 -14.59 -1.70 4.14
N ARG A 259 -15.44 -1.21 3.22
CA ARG A 259 -16.85 -1.56 3.06
C ARG A 259 -17.38 -1.18 1.69
N ALA A 260 -18.36 -1.92 1.19
CA ALA A 260 -19.10 -1.58 -0.01
C ALA A 260 -20.33 -0.73 0.35
N VAL A 261 -20.51 0.43 -0.30
CA VAL A 261 -21.65 1.33 -0.07
C VAL A 261 -22.49 1.47 -1.33
N ASP A 262 -23.80 1.61 -1.21
CA ASP A 262 -24.68 1.72 -2.38
C ASP A 262 -24.63 3.11 -3.03
N LYS A 263 -25.17 3.22 -4.25
CA LYS A 263 -25.37 4.53 -4.90
C LYS A 263 -26.55 5.23 -4.24
N HIS A 264 -26.27 6.33 -3.54
CA HIS A 264 -27.28 7.21 -2.95
C HIS A 264 -27.46 8.49 -3.78
N PRO A 265 -28.66 9.09 -3.78
CA PRO A 265 -28.86 10.41 -4.39
C PRO A 265 -28.14 11.50 -3.58
N GLY A 266 -27.30 12.28 -4.24
CA GLY A 266 -26.51 13.34 -3.59
C GLY A 266 -25.25 12.83 -2.88
N LYS A 267 -24.51 13.74 -2.24
CA LYS A 267 -23.31 13.43 -1.44
C LYS A 267 -23.69 13.18 0.01
N GLU A 268 -24.50 12.15 0.27
CA GLU A 268 -24.88 11.76 1.63
C GLU A 268 -23.69 11.15 2.38
N PHE A 269 -23.62 11.39 3.69
CA PHE A 269 -22.56 10.83 4.53
C PHE A 269 -22.86 9.35 4.80
N ASP A 270 -22.08 8.46 4.21
CA ASP A 270 -22.30 7.00 4.24
C ASP A 270 -22.05 6.35 5.63
N TYR A 271 -21.75 7.15 6.65
CA TYR A 271 -21.67 6.77 8.07
C TYR A 271 -22.86 7.27 8.90
N ASP A 272 -23.84 7.94 8.30
CA ASP A 272 -25.10 8.28 8.97
C ASP A 272 -25.82 7.02 9.48
N GLU A 273 -26.52 7.12 10.61
CA GLU A 273 -27.18 5.99 11.30
C GLU A 273 -28.14 5.18 10.41
N LYS A 274 -28.72 5.82 9.39
CA LYS A 274 -29.63 5.19 8.43
C LYS A 274 -28.93 4.16 7.52
N PHE A 275 -27.62 4.21 7.42
CA PHE A 275 -26.82 3.30 6.61
C PHE A 275 -26.17 2.22 7.48
N GLN A 276 -26.31 0.97 7.07
CA GLN A 276 -25.76 -0.19 7.77
C GLN A 276 -24.99 -1.04 6.77
N TYR A 277 -23.69 -0.81 6.70
CA TYR A 277 -22.79 -1.53 5.80
C TYR A 277 -21.84 -2.43 6.59
N PRO A 278 -21.66 -3.70 6.21
CA PRO A 278 -20.67 -4.56 6.84
C PRO A 278 -19.26 -4.01 6.60
N HIS A 279 -18.41 -4.10 7.62
CA HIS A 279 -17.02 -3.71 7.56
C HIS A 279 -16.11 -4.93 7.43
N CYS A 280 -14.97 -4.76 6.76
CA CYS A 280 -14.01 -5.83 6.58
C CYS A 280 -13.40 -6.24 7.93
N PRO A 281 -13.65 -7.47 8.42
CA PRO A 281 -13.20 -7.90 9.75
C PRO A 281 -11.68 -8.10 9.83
N ALA A 282 -11.02 -8.19 8.67
CA ALA A 282 -9.59 -8.46 8.56
C ALA A 282 -8.73 -7.44 9.33
N PHE A 283 -9.08 -6.16 9.28
CA PHE A 283 -8.28 -5.11 9.94
C PHE A 283 -8.27 -5.26 11.45
N LYS A 284 -9.43 -5.57 12.04
CA LYS A 284 -9.54 -5.85 13.47
C LYS A 284 -8.75 -7.10 13.85
N GLN A 285 -8.85 -8.16 13.04
CA GLN A 285 -8.05 -9.38 13.24
C GLN A 285 -6.55 -9.09 13.17
N ILE A 286 -6.11 -8.25 12.22
CA ILE A 286 -4.71 -7.80 12.12
C ILE A 286 -4.31 -7.06 13.40
N GLY A 287 -5.08 -6.09 13.89
CA GLY A 287 -4.76 -5.38 15.12
C GLY A 287 -4.77 -6.25 16.37
N ASP A 288 -5.65 -7.26 16.43
CA ASP A 288 -5.73 -8.21 17.54
C ASP A 288 -4.58 -9.23 17.53
N LEU A 289 -4.12 -9.68 16.36
CA LEU A 289 -3.13 -10.77 16.23
C LEU A 289 -1.71 -10.30 15.89
N ARG A 290 -1.55 -9.08 15.37
CA ARG A 290 -0.25 -8.51 14.96
C ARG A 290 0.02 -7.15 15.59
N GLY A 291 -1.01 -6.37 15.90
CA GLY A 291 -0.85 -5.08 16.57
C GLY A 291 -0.35 -5.20 18.02
N PRO A 292 0.00 -4.06 18.66
CA PRO A 292 0.02 -2.72 18.06
C PRO A 292 1.17 -2.53 17.06
N PHE A 293 1.03 -1.56 16.17
CA PHE A 293 2.08 -1.13 15.23
C PHE A 293 2.53 0.29 15.59
N ASP A 294 3.83 0.56 15.49
CA ASP A 294 4.37 1.92 15.70
C ASP A 294 3.85 2.88 14.62
N LEU A 295 3.83 2.43 13.35
CA LEU A 295 3.41 3.24 12.21
C LEU A 295 2.51 2.45 11.23
N GLY A 296 1.38 3.03 10.87
CA GLY A 296 0.54 2.61 9.75
C GLY A 296 0.77 3.48 8.52
N LEU A 297 0.86 2.88 7.34
CA LEU A 297 0.84 3.57 6.05
C LEU A 297 -0.49 3.22 5.37
N ILE A 298 -1.44 4.16 5.38
CA ILE A 298 -2.87 3.86 5.17
C ILE A 298 -3.40 4.70 3.99
N PRO A 299 -4.04 4.09 2.98
CA PRO A 299 -4.52 4.84 1.81
C PRO A 299 -5.62 5.80 2.22
N ILE A 300 -5.62 7.00 1.63
CA ILE A 300 -6.65 8.03 1.87
C ILE A 300 -7.24 8.60 0.58
N GLY A 301 -6.76 8.18 -0.59
CA GLY A 301 -7.21 8.65 -1.92
C GLY A 301 -7.88 7.55 -2.74
N ALA A 302 -8.18 7.87 -3.99
CA ALA A 302 -8.80 7.00 -4.98
C ALA A 302 -10.22 6.52 -4.64
N TYR A 303 -11.03 7.34 -3.96
CA TYR A 303 -12.29 6.88 -3.35
C TYR A 303 -13.58 7.40 -4.00
N ASP A 304 -13.52 8.32 -4.97
CA ASP A 304 -14.73 8.91 -5.59
C ASP A 304 -14.95 8.40 -7.03
N PRO A 305 -16.19 8.03 -7.43
CA PRO A 305 -17.43 8.04 -6.65
C PRO A 305 -17.51 6.88 -5.66
N ARG A 306 -17.94 7.20 -4.42
CA ARG A 306 -18.00 6.26 -3.29
C ARG A 306 -18.67 4.93 -3.63
N TRP A 307 -19.85 4.95 -4.24
CA TRP A 307 -20.58 3.72 -4.56
C TRP A 307 -19.79 2.77 -5.46
N LEU A 308 -18.91 3.30 -6.32
CA LEU A 308 -18.09 2.52 -7.24
C LEU A 308 -16.80 2.07 -6.57
N MET A 309 -16.12 2.99 -5.88
CA MET A 309 -14.75 2.79 -5.40
C MET A 309 -14.68 2.17 -3.99
N SER A 310 -15.69 2.36 -3.13
CA SER A 310 -15.62 1.90 -1.73
C SER A 310 -15.31 0.41 -1.52
N PRO A 311 -15.72 -0.54 -2.41
CA PRO A 311 -15.34 -1.94 -2.26
C PRO A 311 -13.81 -2.17 -2.30
N VAL A 312 -13.06 -1.26 -2.92
CA VAL A 312 -11.63 -1.43 -3.24
C VAL A 312 -10.73 -0.28 -2.74
N HIS A 313 -11.29 0.90 -2.44
CA HIS A 313 -10.57 2.05 -1.90
C HIS A 313 -11.32 2.69 -0.73
N ALA A 314 -10.60 2.83 0.39
CA ALA A 314 -11.04 3.52 1.59
C ALA A 314 -11.04 5.04 1.33
N ASN A 315 -12.13 5.71 1.69
CA ASN A 315 -12.06 7.15 1.90
C ASN A 315 -11.43 7.46 3.26
N PRO A 316 -11.07 8.71 3.58
CA PRO A 316 -10.45 9.04 4.86
C PRO A 316 -11.25 8.62 6.11
N TYR A 317 -12.59 8.54 6.05
CA TYR A 317 -13.41 8.01 7.15
C TYR A 317 -13.21 6.50 7.34
N ASP A 318 -13.18 5.74 6.24
CA ASP A 318 -12.80 4.32 6.25
C ASP A 318 -11.36 4.15 6.78
N SER A 319 -10.42 5.00 6.34
CA SER A 319 -9.01 4.96 6.74
C SER A 319 -8.81 5.17 8.25
N VAL A 320 -9.56 6.07 8.88
CA VAL A 320 -9.50 6.30 10.34
C VAL A 320 -10.08 5.12 11.14
N ASN A 321 -11.07 4.42 10.59
CA ASN A 321 -11.54 3.16 11.17
C ASN A 321 -10.48 2.05 11.02
N ILE A 322 -9.86 1.91 9.84
CA ILE A 322 -8.75 0.98 9.61
C ILE A 322 -7.58 1.25 10.57
N PHE A 323 -7.21 2.52 10.77
CA PHE A 323 -6.20 2.95 11.74
C PHE A 323 -6.51 2.42 13.14
N SER A 324 -7.76 2.57 13.59
CA SER A 324 -8.22 2.10 14.90
C SER A 324 -8.21 0.57 15.00
N ASP A 325 -8.75 -0.11 14.00
CA ASP A 325 -8.91 -1.57 13.96
C ASP A 325 -7.56 -2.29 13.90
N THR A 326 -6.60 -1.74 13.16
CA THR A 326 -5.21 -2.26 13.08
C THR A 326 -4.37 -1.93 14.32
N LYS A 327 -4.85 -1.05 15.21
CA LYS A 327 -4.11 -0.59 16.40
C LYS A 327 -2.75 0.03 16.06
N CYS A 328 -2.70 0.78 14.97
CA CYS A 328 -1.55 1.65 14.69
C CYS A 328 -1.49 2.77 15.74
N GLN A 329 -0.30 3.10 16.23
CA GLN A 329 -0.10 4.19 17.20
C GLN A 329 0.05 5.54 16.51
N ARG A 330 0.72 5.53 15.35
CA ARG A 330 0.84 6.64 14.41
C ARG A 330 0.48 6.17 13.01
N ALA A 331 0.11 7.07 12.11
CA ALA A 331 -0.09 6.75 10.71
C ALA A 331 0.25 7.90 9.76
N LEU A 332 0.63 7.54 8.53
CA LEU A 332 0.78 8.45 7.40
C LEU A 332 -0.17 8.05 6.26
N GLY A 333 -0.84 9.04 5.68
CA GLY A 333 -1.71 8.87 4.52
C GLY A 333 -0.91 8.58 3.25
N ILE A 334 -1.31 7.52 2.53
CA ILE A 334 -0.76 7.15 1.22
C ILE A 334 -1.82 7.23 0.11
N HIS A 335 -1.42 6.93 -1.14
CA HIS A 335 -2.32 6.77 -2.30
C HIS A 335 -3.05 8.04 -2.74
N TRP A 336 -2.52 9.22 -2.40
CA TRP A 336 -3.05 10.52 -2.81
C TRP A 336 -1.92 11.40 -3.36
N GLY A 337 -2.26 12.58 -3.90
CA GLY A 337 -1.26 13.63 -4.15
C GLY A 337 -0.29 13.39 -5.32
N THR A 338 -0.47 12.35 -6.14
CA THR A 338 0.49 12.00 -7.21
C THR A 338 -0.15 11.76 -8.58
N TRP A 339 -1.14 10.89 -8.67
CA TRP A 339 -1.93 10.64 -9.87
C TRP A 339 -3.41 10.94 -9.62
N VAL A 340 -4.11 11.36 -10.67
CA VAL A 340 -5.58 11.38 -10.67
C VAL A 340 -6.05 10.02 -11.17
N LEU A 341 -6.52 9.18 -10.26
CA LEU A 341 -7.04 7.83 -10.56
C LEU A 341 -8.57 7.78 -10.61
N THR A 342 -9.19 8.77 -9.97
CA THR A 342 -10.61 8.85 -9.64
C THR A 342 -11.05 10.31 -9.68
N GLU A 343 -12.24 10.58 -9.15
CA GLU A 343 -12.90 11.87 -9.27
C GLU A 343 -12.59 12.85 -8.14
N GLU A 344 -12.07 12.47 -6.97
CA GLU A 344 -11.91 13.46 -5.90
C GLU A 344 -10.88 14.55 -6.25
N GLU A 345 -11.14 15.78 -5.78
CA GLU A 345 -10.18 16.88 -5.93
C GLU A 345 -8.85 16.54 -5.26
N VAL A 346 -7.73 16.92 -5.88
CA VAL A 346 -6.39 16.43 -5.51
C VAL A 346 -5.96 16.76 -4.07
N LEU A 347 -6.54 17.80 -3.46
CA LEU A 347 -6.31 18.21 -2.07
C LEU A 347 -7.46 17.85 -1.11
N GLU A 348 -8.52 17.20 -1.59
CA GLU A 348 -9.62 16.76 -0.73
C GLU A 348 -9.19 15.68 0.29
N PRO A 349 -8.37 14.66 -0.05
CA PRO A 349 -7.98 13.61 0.89
C PRO A 349 -7.43 14.10 2.23
N PRO A 350 -6.42 15.00 2.32
CA PRO A 350 -5.92 15.48 3.60
C PRO A 350 -6.93 16.37 4.35
N GLN A 351 -7.80 17.09 3.65
CA GLN A 351 -8.84 17.91 4.28
C GLN A 351 -9.92 17.02 4.90
N MET A 352 -10.34 15.98 4.19
CA MET A 352 -11.33 15.02 4.65
C MET A 352 -10.76 14.12 5.76
N LEU A 353 -9.45 13.81 5.74
CA LEU A 353 -8.79 13.12 6.85
C LEU A 353 -8.94 13.88 8.17
N LYS A 354 -8.71 15.20 8.19
CA LYS A 354 -8.92 16.01 9.41
C LYS A 354 -10.36 15.96 9.90
N GLN A 355 -11.34 15.94 8.99
CA GLN A 355 -12.75 15.79 9.35
C GLN A 355 -13.04 14.41 9.94
N ALA A 356 -12.50 13.35 9.32
CA ALA A 356 -12.64 11.97 9.78
C ALA A 356 -12.02 11.75 11.17
N LEU A 357 -10.87 12.36 11.46
CA LEU A 357 -10.24 12.30 12.77
C LEU A 357 -11.11 12.95 13.85
N ARG A 358 -11.61 14.16 13.61
CA ARG A 358 -12.58 14.82 14.50
C ARG A 358 -13.81 13.97 14.74
N TRP A 359 -14.38 13.41 13.68
CA TRP A 359 -15.56 12.55 13.75
C TRP A 359 -15.32 11.31 14.62
N LYS A 360 -14.14 10.68 14.52
CA LYS A 360 -13.78 9.50 15.33
C LYS A 360 -13.36 9.86 16.76
N GLY A 361 -13.12 11.13 17.06
CA GLY A 361 -12.55 11.57 18.33
C GLY A 361 -11.04 11.28 18.46
N VAL A 362 -10.33 11.17 17.33
CA VAL A 362 -8.87 11.04 17.28
C VAL A 362 -8.27 12.45 17.14
N ALA A 363 -7.14 12.72 17.79
CA ALA A 363 -6.46 14.00 17.67
C ALA A 363 -6.08 14.28 16.21
N GLU A 364 -6.33 15.52 15.75
CA GLU A 364 -6.07 15.93 14.36
C GLU A 364 -4.57 16.00 14.02
N ASP A 365 -3.73 16.28 15.02
CA ASP A 365 -2.29 16.47 14.85
C ASP A 365 -1.51 15.38 15.60
N GLY A 366 -0.38 14.96 15.03
CA GLY A 366 0.56 14.04 15.65
C GLY A 366 0.08 12.60 15.83
N VAL A 367 -1.02 12.18 15.19
CA VAL A 367 -1.54 10.79 15.28
C VAL A 367 -1.64 10.14 13.91
N PHE A 368 -2.54 10.60 13.04
CA PHE A 368 -2.65 10.12 11.66
C PHE A 368 -2.58 11.32 10.72
N GLU A 369 -1.42 11.50 10.12
CA GLU A 369 -1.06 12.72 9.40
C GLU A 369 -0.83 12.46 7.92
N VAL A 370 -0.60 13.54 7.19
CA VAL A 370 0.01 13.52 5.86
C VAL A 370 1.35 14.26 5.92
N CYS A 371 2.21 14.01 4.95
CA CYS A 371 3.47 14.72 4.77
C CYS A 371 3.59 15.18 3.31
N ASP A 372 4.55 16.03 3.03
CA ASP A 372 4.86 16.46 1.66
C ASP A 372 5.66 15.38 0.91
N ILE A 373 5.63 15.41 -0.42
CA ILE A 373 6.40 14.45 -1.23
C ILE A 373 7.89 14.75 -1.02
N GLY A 374 8.65 13.72 -0.66
CA GLY A 374 10.07 13.79 -0.31
C GLY A 374 10.35 14.13 1.16
N GLU A 375 9.31 14.44 1.95
CA GLU A 375 9.47 14.69 3.38
C GLU A 375 9.70 13.39 4.16
N SER A 376 10.51 13.47 5.21
CA SER A 376 10.74 12.38 6.17
C SER A 376 10.17 12.71 7.55
N ARG A 377 9.60 11.69 8.22
CA ARG A 377 9.11 11.73 9.61
C ARG A 377 9.78 10.63 10.44
N GLU A 378 9.95 10.87 11.74
CA GLU A 378 10.60 9.94 12.68
C GLU A 378 9.63 9.49 13.79
N TYR A 379 9.76 8.23 14.22
CA TYR A 379 8.83 7.50 15.11
C TYR A 379 9.51 6.55 16.10
#